data_AF-A0A6I2SMK9-F1
#
_entry.id   AF-A0A6I2SMK9-F1
#
_cell.length_a   1.000
_cell.length_b   1.000
_cell.length_c   1.000
_cell.angle_alpha   90.00
_cell.angle_beta   90.00
_cell.angle_gamma   90.00
#
_symmetry.space_group_name_H-M   'P 1'
#
loop_
_entity.id
_entity.type
_entity.pdbx_description
1 polymer ?
#
loop_
_entity_poly.entity_id
_entity_poly.type
_entity_poly.pdbx_seq_one_letter_code
_entity_poly.pdbx_strand_id
1 'polypeptide(L)'
;MNQRLIVVSLLLLLVASYLYLHRDMAVAMNRPFSTFPAQLGTWRMSGESFMTETVLDKLRPTDYLSRNYVNQDGKRVTLYIGYHGGGEQSGEIHSPKHCLPGSGWHEIYSGKHRLESDGKAFNMVKSVYQKDDSKELFLYWFQVKGKTLNNEYSLKLAEIVNSLLYKRRDAAFIRISVPFEGDEKEAARLGEAFAKDVCPVIKEYLPG
;
A
#
# COMPACT_ATOMS: atom_id res chain seq x y z
N MET A 1 6.37 -49.02 -8.01
CA MET A 1 5.80 -47.65 -8.04
C MET A 1 6.82 -46.70 -7.44
N ASN A 2 7.27 -45.70 -8.20
CA ASN A 2 8.40 -44.86 -7.79
C ASN A 2 8.01 -44.04 -6.55
N GLN A 3 8.68 -44.21 -5.42
CA GLN A 3 8.41 -43.48 -4.18
C GLN A 3 8.35 -41.95 -4.39
N ARG A 4 9.17 -41.43 -5.32
CA ARG A 4 9.13 -40.02 -5.74
C ARG A 4 7.77 -39.60 -6.32
N LEU A 5 7.15 -40.44 -7.16
CA LEU A 5 5.83 -40.15 -7.73
C LEU A 5 4.74 -40.16 -6.65
N ILE A 6 4.84 -41.04 -5.66
CA ILE A 6 3.90 -41.09 -4.54
C ILE A 6 4.00 -39.82 -3.70
N VAL A 7 5.23 -39.41 -3.33
CA VAL A 7 5.46 -38.18 -2.55
C VAL A 7 4.96 -36.95 -3.30
N VAL A 8 5.28 -36.82 -4.58
CA VAL A 8 4.80 -35.69 -5.41
C VAL A 8 3.27 -35.69 -5.50
N SER A 9 2.64 -36.85 -5.71
CA SER A 9 1.18 -36.95 -5.81
C SER A 9 0.49 -36.57 -4.50
N LEU A 10 1.04 -37.00 -3.36
CA LEU A 10 0.52 -36.64 -2.04
C LEU A 10 0.66 -35.14 -1.75
N LEU A 11 1.79 -34.53 -2.12
CA LEU A 11 1.99 -33.08 -1.97
C LEU A 11 1.01 -32.29 -2.85
N LEU A 12 0.81 -32.70 -4.10
CA LEU A 12 -0.15 -32.06 -4.99
C LEU A 12 -1.59 -32.21 -4.47
N LEU A 13 -1.95 -33.38 -3.96
CA LEU A 13 -3.28 -33.62 -3.40
C LEU A 13 -3.52 -32.81 -2.12
N LEU A 14 -2.50 -32.65 -1.28
CA LEU A 14 -2.55 -31.80 -0.10
C LEU A 14 -2.72 -30.32 -0.48
N VAL A 15 -1.97 -29.83 -1.47
CA VAL A 15 -2.13 -28.46 -1.99
C VAL A 15 -3.52 -28.27 -2.61
N ALA A 16 -3.99 -29.21 -3.43
CA ALA A 16 -5.32 -29.13 -4.04
C ALA A 16 -6.44 -29.15 -2.98
N SER A 17 -6.34 -30.01 -1.97
CA SER A 17 -7.30 -30.06 -0.87
C SER A 17 -7.29 -28.76 -0.05
N TYR A 18 -6.10 -28.18 0.19
CA TYR A 18 -5.99 -26.89 0.85
C TYR A 18 -6.66 -25.79 0.02
N LEU A 19 -6.35 -25.69 -1.27
CA LEU A 19 -6.95 -24.68 -2.16
C LEU A 19 -8.47 -24.83 -2.28
N TYR A 20 -9.01 -26.05 -2.18
CA TYR A 20 -10.44 -26.30 -2.28
C TYR A 20 -11.20 -26.00 -0.98
N LEU A 21 -10.63 -26.36 0.17
CA LEU A 21 -11.29 -26.25 1.48
C LEU A 21 -11.00 -24.93 2.19
N HIS A 22 -9.86 -24.31 1.92
CA HIS A 22 -9.43 -23.09 2.59
C HIS A 22 -10.12 -21.87 1.98
N ARG A 23 -10.81 -21.11 2.84
CA ARG A 23 -11.38 -19.82 2.48
C ARG A 23 -10.87 -18.78 3.46
N ASP A 24 -10.20 -17.77 2.93
CA ASP A 24 -9.82 -16.60 3.72
C ASP A 24 -11.07 -15.77 4.03
N MET A 25 -11.12 -15.27 5.26
CA MET A 25 -12.19 -14.40 5.71
C MET A 25 -11.86 -12.95 5.32
N ALA A 26 -12.88 -12.24 4.85
CA ALA A 26 -12.77 -10.80 4.66
C ALA A 26 -12.56 -10.12 6.02
N VAL A 27 -11.55 -9.27 6.11
CA VAL A 27 -11.28 -8.48 7.30
C VAL A 27 -11.88 -7.10 7.10
N ALA A 28 -12.73 -6.69 8.04
CA ALA A 28 -13.31 -5.37 8.05
C ALA A 28 -12.27 -4.33 8.51
N MET A 29 -12.37 -3.13 7.95
CA MET A 29 -11.63 -1.98 8.44
C MET A 29 -12.15 -1.54 9.81
N ASN A 30 -11.29 -0.93 10.61
CA ASN A 30 -11.70 -0.36 11.89
C ASN A 30 -12.63 0.85 11.69
N ARG A 31 -12.38 1.64 10.63
CA ARG A 31 -13.16 2.81 10.22
C ARG A 31 -13.09 2.97 8.70
N PRO A 32 -14.16 3.44 8.03
CA PRO A 32 -14.13 3.70 6.58
C PRO A 32 -13.25 4.92 6.26
N PHE A 33 -12.64 4.96 5.08
CA PHE A 33 -11.82 6.09 4.65
C PHE A 33 -12.62 7.36 4.35
N SER A 34 -13.94 7.26 4.17
CA SER A 34 -14.82 8.41 4.07
C SER A 34 -14.74 9.33 5.29
N THR A 35 -14.46 8.79 6.49
CA THR A 35 -14.28 9.57 7.72
C THR A 35 -12.85 10.01 7.96
N PHE A 36 -11.92 9.75 7.03
CA PHE A 36 -10.51 10.10 7.19
C PHE A 36 -10.36 11.62 7.41
N PRO A 37 -9.46 12.09 8.30
CA PRO A 37 -9.46 13.50 8.70
C PRO A 37 -9.12 14.43 7.54
N ALA A 38 -9.83 15.57 7.46
CA ALA A 38 -9.49 16.65 6.54
C ALA A 38 -8.27 17.47 7.01
N GLN A 39 -7.90 17.35 8.29
CA GLN A 39 -6.73 18.00 8.89
C GLN A 39 -5.80 16.93 9.48
N LEU A 40 -4.52 16.99 9.13
CA LEU A 40 -3.46 16.10 9.63
C LEU A 40 -2.30 16.97 10.10
N GLY A 41 -2.15 17.17 11.41
CA GLY A 41 -1.13 18.10 11.92
C GLY A 41 -1.32 19.51 11.32
N THR A 42 -0.30 20.01 10.61
CA THR A 42 -0.35 21.32 9.91
C THR A 42 -0.93 21.25 8.50
N TRP A 43 -1.27 20.06 8.01
CA TRP A 43 -1.75 19.80 6.66
C TRP A 43 -3.26 19.85 6.59
N ARG A 44 -3.79 20.58 5.60
CA ARG A 44 -5.22 20.65 5.31
C ARG A 44 -5.53 20.03 3.97
N MET A 45 -6.60 19.25 3.91
CA MET A 45 -7.12 18.72 2.67
C MET A 45 -7.49 19.86 1.71
N SER A 46 -7.00 19.75 0.48
CA SER A 46 -7.25 20.69 -0.61
C SER A 46 -8.06 20.08 -1.75
N GLY A 47 -8.18 18.75 -1.79
CA GLY A 47 -9.04 18.06 -2.75
C GLY A 47 -9.09 16.55 -2.54
N GLU A 48 -10.08 15.91 -3.16
CA GLU A 48 -10.26 14.45 -3.22
C GLU A 48 -10.49 14.05 -4.66
N SER A 49 -9.91 12.91 -5.05
CA SER A 49 -10.08 12.30 -6.36
C SER A 49 -10.79 10.96 -6.19
N PHE A 50 -11.74 10.70 -7.08
CA PHE A 50 -12.46 9.43 -7.12
C PHE A 50 -12.04 8.64 -8.35
N MET A 51 -11.87 7.34 -8.17
CA MET A 51 -11.62 6.40 -9.28
C MET A 51 -12.90 6.15 -10.06
N THR A 52 -12.77 5.94 -11.36
CA THR A 52 -13.89 5.52 -12.19
C THR A 52 -14.31 4.08 -11.89
N GLU A 53 -15.55 3.72 -12.19
CA GLU A 53 -16.05 2.35 -12.01
C GLU A 53 -15.15 1.31 -12.71
N THR A 54 -14.68 1.60 -13.93
CA THR A 54 -13.77 0.71 -14.66
C THR A 54 -12.46 0.44 -13.93
N VAL A 55 -11.96 1.41 -13.16
CA VAL A 55 -10.75 1.23 -12.34
C VAL A 55 -11.08 0.42 -11.09
N LEU A 56 -12.21 0.70 -10.44
CA LEU A 56 -12.66 -0.04 -9.26
C LEU A 56 -12.95 -1.51 -9.57
N ASP A 57 -13.54 -1.82 -10.72
CA ASP A 57 -13.81 -3.20 -11.15
C ASP A 57 -12.54 -4.03 -11.36
N LYS A 58 -11.42 -3.37 -11.68
CA LYS A 58 -10.11 -3.98 -11.87
C LYS A 58 -9.34 -4.12 -10.56
N LEU A 59 -9.23 -3.02 -9.81
CA LEU A 59 -8.45 -2.99 -8.58
C LEU A 59 -9.17 -3.68 -7.41
N ARG A 60 -10.50 -3.60 -7.39
CA ARG A 60 -11.39 -4.16 -6.37
C ARG A 60 -10.89 -3.94 -4.92
N PRO A 61 -10.56 -2.69 -4.53
CA PRO A 61 -10.28 -2.41 -3.13
C PRO A 61 -11.57 -2.57 -2.32
N THR A 62 -11.43 -2.97 -1.06
CA THR A 62 -12.54 -2.92 -0.09
C THR A 62 -12.89 -1.48 0.25
N ASP A 63 -11.90 -0.61 0.36
CA ASP A 63 -12.05 0.84 0.47
C ASP A 63 -10.77 1.52 -0.04
N TYR A 64 -10.88 2.76 -0.51
CA TYR A 64 -9.72 3.54 -0.94
C TYR A 64 -9.85 5.02 -0.61
N LEU A 65 -8.72 5.71 -0.61
CA LEU A 65 -8.60 7.14 -0.39
C LEU A 65 -7.63 7.72 -1.41
N SER A 66 -8.00 8.82 -2.06
CA SER A 66 -7.06 9.61 -2.85
C SER A 66 -7.28 11.10 -2.58
N ARG A 67 -6.40 11.71 -1.78
CA ARG A 67 -6.58 13.09 -1.32
C ARG A 67 -5.31 13.91 -1.48
N ASN A 68 -5.51 15.18 -1.80
CA ASN A 68 -4.46 16.19 -1.82
C ASN A 68 -4.47 16.96 -0.50
N TYR A 69 -3.31 17.13 0.11
CA TYR A 69 -3.11 17.96 1.29
C TYR A 69 -2.15 19.10 0.98
N VAL A 70 -2.35 20.23 1.65
CA VAL A 70 -1.52 21.42 1.54
C VAL A 70 -1.09 21.88 2.93
N ASN A 71 0.17 22.25 3.11
CA ASN A 71 0.67 22.85 4.36
C ASN A 71 0.49 24.38 4.35
N GLN A 72 0.96 25.04 5.41
CA GLN A 72 0.87 26.51 5.55
C GLN A 72 1.69 27.27 4.49
N ASP A 73 2.76 26.66 3.98
CA ASP A 73 3.62 27.24 2.93
C ASP A 73 3.09 26.99 1.51
N GLY A 74 1.89 26.42 1.37
CA GLY A 74 1.29 26.11 0.08
C GLY A 74 1.88 24.87 -0.62
N LYS A 75 2.77 24.13 0.04
CA LYS A 75 3.35 22.89 -0.49
C LYS A 75 2.33 21.77 -0.47
N ARG A 76 2.30 20.97 -1.54
CA ARG A 76 1.27 19.96 -1.76
C ARG A 76 1.84 18.55 -1.71
N VAL A 77 1.04 17.64 -1.17
CA VAL A 77 1.29 16.20 -1.16
C VAL A 77 0.00 15.45 -1.52
N THR A 78 0.12 14.34 -2.22
CA THR A 78 -1.02 13.44 -2.49
C THR A 78 -0.89 12.20 -1.64
N LEU A 79 -1.95 11.84 -0.92
CA LEU A 79 -2.08 10.57 -0.20
C LEU A 79 -2.98 9.64 -1.00
N TYR A 80 -2.48 8.44 -1.27
CA TYR A 80 -3.28 7.32 -1.74
C TYR A 80 -3.23 6.18 -0.71
N ILE A 81 -4.40 5.62 -0.40
CA ILE A 81 -4.54 4.39 0.38
C ILE A 81 -5.49 3.46 -0.36
N GLY A 82 -5.09 2.22 -0.64
CA GLY A 82 -5.99 1.16 -1.11
C GLY A 82 -5.98 0.03 -0.10
N TYR A 83 -7.13 -0.25 0.53
CA TYR A 83 -7.28 -1.38 1.45
C TYR A 83 -7.98 -2.55 0.76
N HIS A 84 -7.42 -3.74 0.96
CA HIS A 84 -7.90 -4.99 0.41
C HIS A 84 -8.15 -5.95 1.57
N GLY A 85 -9.42 -6.21 1.90
CA GLY A 85 -9.83 -7.02 3.04
C GLY A 85 -9.57 -8.52 2.87
N GLY A 86 -9.03 -8.97 1.73
CA GLY A 86 -8.61 -10.35 1.52
C GLY A 86 -9.73 -11.36 1.25
N GLY A 87 -11.00 -10.91 1.16
CA GLY A 87 -12.13 -11.75 0.76
C GLY A 87 -12.07 -12.19 -0.72
N GLU A 88 -13.06 -12.96 -1.16
CA GLU A 88 -13.17 -13.47 -2.54
C GLU A 88 -13.22 -12.36 -3.60
N GLN A 89 -13.85 -11.22 -3.26
CA GLN A 89 -13.99 -10.07 -4.15
C GLN A 89 -12.79 -9.11 -4.11
N SER A 90 -11.84 -9.32 -3.20
CA SER A 90 -10.69 -8.43 -3.01
C SER A 90 -9.67 -8.63 -4.12
N GLY A 91 -9.29 -7.56 -4.82
CA GLY A 91 -8.24 -7.60 -5.85
C GLY A 91 -6.83 -7.78 -5.27
N GLU A 92 -5.85 -7.97 -6.15
CA GLU A 92 -4.44 -8.04 -5.76
C GLU A 92 -3.82 -6.65 -5.55
N ILE A 93 -2.85 -6.57 -4.64
CA ILE A 93 -2.07 -5.36 -4.39
C ILE A 93 -0.71 -5.47 -5.09
N HIS A 94 -0.32 -4.41 -5.80
CA HIS A 94 1.00 -4.29 -6.43
C HIS A 94 1.63 -2.92 -6.15
N SER A 95 2.95 -2.84 -6.22
CA SER A 95 3.66 -1.56 -6.09
C SER A 95 3.55 -0.70 -7.36
N PRO A 96 3.91 0.60 -7.30
CA PRO A 96 3.88 1.49 -8.45
C PRO A 96 4.73 1.03 -9.63
N LYS A 97 5.70 0.13 -9.40
CA LYS A 97 6.58 -0.45 -10.42
C LYS A 97 5.83 -1.12 -11.56
N HIS A 98 4.61 -1.62 -11.30
CA HIS A 98 3.81 -2.32 -12.31
C HIS A 98 2.83 -1.39 -13.03
N CYS A 99 2.34 -0.34 -12.37
CA CYS A 99 1.30 0.54 -12.92
C CYS A 99 1.84 1.81 -13.58
N LEU A 100 2.92 2.39 -13.03
CA LEU A 100 3.44 3.67 -13.48
C LEU A 100 4.10 3.62 -14.88
N PRO A 101 4.88 2.58 -15.23
CA PRO A 101 5.46 2.48 -16.57
C PRO A 101 4.41 2.50 -17.69
N GLY A 102 3.27 1.82 -17.49
CA GLY A 102 2.16 1.82 -18.45
C GLY A 102 1.50 3.19 -18.66
N SER A 103 1.75 4.15 -17.76
CA SER A 103 1.25 5.54 -17.84
C SER A 103 2.33 6.53 -18.31
N GLY A 104 3.49 6.04 -18.73
CA GLY A 104 4.63 6.82 -19.21
C GLY A 104 5.59 7.33 -18.14
N TRP A 105 5.45 6.88 -16.90
CA TRP A 105 6.37 7.23 -15.80
C TRP A 105 7.53 6.25 -15.71
N HIS A 106 8.74 6.78 -15.59
CA HIS A 106 9.97 5.99 -15.53
C HIS A 106 10.62 6.13 -14.15
N GLU A 107 11.04 5.01 -13.56
CA GLU A 107 11.75 5.00 -12.28
C GLU A 107 13.18 5.52 -12.48
N ILE A 108 13.53 6.61 -11.79
CA ILE A 108 14.88 7.16 -11.76
C ILE A 108 15.70 6.50 -10.65
N TYR A 109 15.07 6.32 -9.49
CA TYR A 109 15.67 5.67 -8.33
C TYR A 109 14.60 5.05 -7.44
N SER A 110 14.93 3.95 -6.78
CA SER A 110 14.13 3.32 -5.73
C SER A 110 15.04 2.73 -4.65
N GLY A 111 14.75 2.99 -3.39
CA GLY A 111 15.51 2.46 -2.26
C GLY A 111 14.66 2.23 -1.02
N LYS A 112 15.10 1.31 -0.15
CA LYS A 112 14.49 1.14 1.18
C LYS A 112 14.71 2.40 2.00
N HIS A 113 13.67 2.82 2.71
CA HIS A 113 13.71 3.97 3.60
C HIS A 113 13.01 3.62 4.91
N ARG A 114 13.49 4.18 6.01
CA ARG A 114 12.95 3.96 7.35
C ARG A 114 12.67 5.31 7.98
N LEU A 115 11.41 5.53 8.32
CA LEU A 115 10.97 6.72 9.03
C LEU A 115 10.71 6.37 10.50
N GLU A 116 11.17 7.21 11.41
CA GLU A 116 10.83 7.09 12.83
C GLU A 116 9.84 8.19 13.23
N SER A 117 8.75 7.76 13.86
CA SER A 117 7.65 8.62 14.33
C SER A 117 7.05 8.00 15.58
N ASP A 118 6.89 8.79 16.64
CA ASP A 118 6.36 8.39 17.95
C ASP A 118 7.00 7.10 18.52
N GLY A 119 8.33 6.99 18.42
CA GLY A 119 9.09 5.83 18.89
C GLY A 119 8.85 4.54 18.09
N LYS A 120 8.16 4.62 16.94
CA LYS A 120 7.89 3.50 16.04
C LYS A 120 8.61 3.70 14.72
N ALA A 121 9.21 2.62 14.21
CA ALA A 121 9.80 2.58 12.89
C ALA A 121 8.77 2.17 11.83
N PHE A 122 8.74 2.91 10.73
CA PHE A 122 7.94 2.63 9.55
C PHE A 122 8.89 2.30 8.39
N ASN A 123 8.81 1.07 7.89
CA ASN A 123 9.59 0.63 6.74
C ASN A 123 8.84 0.95 5.46
N MET A 124 9.46 1.75 4.61
CA MET A 124 8.89 2.18 3.33
C MET A 124 9.92 2.10 2.21
N VAL A 125 9.47 2.40 1.01
CA VAL A 125 10.31 2.64 -0.16
C VAL A 125 10.26 4.12 -0.46
N LYS A 126 11.43 4.71 -0.69
CA LYS A 126 11.56 6.03 -1.29
C LYS A 126 11.98 5.85 -2.74
N SER A 127 11.22 6.43 -3.65
CA SER A 127 11.49 6.34 -5.09
C SER A 127 11.21 7.65 -5.80
N VAL A 128 11.94 7.92 -6.87
CA VAL A 128 11.72 9.06 -7.75
C VAL A 128 11.30 8.54 -9.12
N TYR A 129 10.21 9.07 -9.63
CA TYR A 129 9.70 8.79 -10.96
C TYR A 129 9.68 10.07 -11.78
N GLN A 130 9.87 9.93 -13.09
CA GLN A 130 9.82 11.03 -14.04
C GLN A 130 8.87 10.71 -15.20
N LYS A 131 8.09 11.70 -15.59
CA LYS A 131 7.30 11.70 -16.82
C LYS A 131 7.45 13.06 -17.49
N ASP A 132 8.00 13.05 -18.71
CA ASP A 132 8.37 14.28 -19.43
C ASP A 132 9.27 15.17 -18.54
N ASP A 133 8.88 16.43 -18.32
CA ASP A 133 9.59 17.37 -17.43
C ASP A 133 9.16 17.27 -15.94
N SER A 134 8.15 16.45 -15.64
CA SER A 134 7.61 16.30 -14.28
C SER A 134 8.33 15.21 -13.50
N LYS A 135 8.75 15.51 -12.27
CA LYS A 135 9.27 14.52 -11.32
C LYS A 135 8.40 14.42 -10.08
N GLU A 136 8.23 13.20 -9.60
CA GLU A 136 7.51 12.91 -8.37
C GLU A 136 8.35 12.00 -7.48
N LEU A 137 8.44 12.39 -6.22
CA LEU A 137 8.95 11.55 -5.16
C LEU A 137 7.79 10.77 -4.54
N PHE A 138 7.96 9.46 -4.42
CA PHE A 138 7.05 8.59 -3.70
C PHE A 138 7.67 8.06 -2.42
N LEU A 139 6.91 8.12 -1.35
CA LEU A 139 7.09 7.27 -0.17
C LEU A 139 5.94 6.27 -0.16
N TYR A 140 6.23 4.97 -0.23
CA TYR A 140 5.18 3.96 -0.24
C TYR A 140 5.54 2.72 0.56
N TRP A 141 4.52 2.03 1.06
CA TRP A 141 4.67 0.77 1.78
C TRP A 141 3.38 -0.05 1.70
N PHE A 142 3.51 -1.32 2.10
CA PHE A 142 2.38 -2.19 2.36
C PHE A 142 2.17 -2.30 3.86
N GLN A 143 0.92 -2.24 4.30
CA GLN A 143 0.52 -2.45 5.69
C GLN A 143 -0.17 -3.80 5.78
N VAL A 144 0.36 -4.71 6.60
CA VAL A 144 -0.21 -6.04 6.83
C VAL A 144 -0.18 -6.33 8.33
N LYS A 145 -1.36 -6.56 8.94
CA LYS A 145 -1.49 -6.96 10.35
C LYS A 145 -0.61 -6.11 11.31
N GLY A 146 -0.80 -4.79 11.25
CA GLY A 146 -0.03 -3.83 12.07
C GLY A 146 1.44 -3.61 11.66
N LYS A 147 1.97 -4.31 10.66
CA LYS A 147 3.37 -4.19 10.20
C LYS A 147 3.50 -3.47 8.85
N THR A 148 4.57 -2.70 8.70
CA THR A 148 4.96 -2.06 7.43
C THR A 148 5.95 -2.92 6.67
N LEU A 149 5.69 -3.17 5.38
CA LEU A 149 6.54 -3.93 4.46
C LEU A 149 6.91 -3.06 3.26
N ASN A 150 8.13 -3.20 2.76
CA ASN A 150 8.69 -2.34 1.71
C ASN A 150 9.10 -3.11 0.43
N ASN A 151 8.58 -4.32 0.24
CA ASN A 151 8.80 -5.10 -0.97
C ASN A 151 7.67 -6.12 -1.17
N GLU A 152 7.40 -6.46 -2.43
CA GLU A 152 6.28 -7.31 -2.85
C GLU A 152 6.46 -8.77 -2.41
N TYR A 153 7.70 -9.27 -2.37
CA TYR A 153 7.98 -10.63 -1.90
C TYR A 153 7.60 -10.80 -0.43
N SER A 154 7.92 -9.81 0.41
CA SER A 154 7.54 -9.82 1.83
C SER A 154 6.04 -9.68 2.02
N LEU A 155 5.37 -8.88 1.17
CA LEU A 155 3.91 -8.82 1.14
C LEU A 155 3.34 -10.21 0.84
N LYS A 156 3.78 -10.86 -0.25
CA LYS A 156 3.25 -12.16 -0.66
C LYS A 156 3.49 -13.24 0.39
N LEU A 157 4.68 -13.25 1.00
CA LEU A 157 5.00 -14.17 2.09
C LEU A 157 4.10 -13.91 3.31
N ALA A 158 3.86 -12.65 3.67
CA ALA A 158 2.97 -12.30 4.78
C ALA A 158 1.52 -12.71 4.51
N GLU A 159 1.01 -12.54 3.29
CA GLU A 159 -0.32 -13.03 2.89
C GLU A 159 -0.43 -14.55 3.05
N ILE A 160 0.56 -15.32 2.57
CA ILE A 160 0.58 -16.78 2.66
C ILE A 160 0.61 -17.22 4.12
N VAL A 161 1.52 -16.66 4.92
CA VAL A 161 1.66 -17.00 6.34
C VAL A 161 0.40 -16.64 7.12
N ASN A 162 -0.20 -15.49 6.85
CA ASN A 162 -1.41 -15.06 7.54
C ASN A 162 -2.66 -15.84 7.11
N SER A 163 -2.74 -16.23 5.84
CA SER A 163 -3.80 -17.11 5.33
C SER A 163 -3.76 -18.45 6.07
N LEU A 164 -2.57 -19.04 6.19
CA LEU A 164 -2.36 -20.31 6.90
C LEU A 164 -2.64 -20.23 8.41
N LEU A 165 -2.14 -19.18 9.09
CA LEU A 165 -2.20 -19.09 10.56
C LEU A 165 -3.46 -18.42 11.09
N TYR A 166 -4.05 -17.50 10.33
CA TYR A 166 -5.12 -16.60 10.79
C TYR A 166 -6.32 -16.54 9.83
N LYS A 167 -6.31 -17.27 8.71
CA LYS A 167 -7.36 -17.26 7.68
C LYS A 167 -7.66 -15.85 7.15
N ARG A 168 -6.63 -15.00 7.05
CA ARG A 168 -6.73 -13.64 6.50
C ARG A 168 -5.51 -13.31 5.67
N ARG A 169 -5.74 -12.57 4.59
CA ARG A 169 -4.71 -12.10 3.65
C ARG A 169 -4.87 -10.60 3.34
N ASP A 170 -5.49 -9.87 4.24
CA ASP A 170 -5.75 -8.46 4.06
C ASP A 170 -4.47 -7.64 4.10
N ALA A 171 -4.44 -6.58 3.30
CA ALA A 171 -3.33 -5.69 3.17
C ALA A 171 -3.81 -4.30 2.75
N ALA A 172 -3.02 -3.28 3.05
CA ALA A 172 -3.20 -1.96 2.48
C ALA A 172 -1.95 -1.53 1.71
N PHE A 173 -2.13 -0.83 0.61
CA PHE A 173 -1.06 -0.09 -0.06
C PHE A 173 -1.21 1.40 0.25
N ILE A 174 -0.14 2.00 0.77
CA ILE A 174 -0.09 3.42 1.08
C ILE A 174 0.98 4.06 0.20
N ARG A 175 0.65 5.20 -0.41
CA ARG A 175 1.59 6.02 -1.19
C ARG A 175 1.39 7.50 -0.87
N ILE A 176 2.49 8.17 -0.58
CA ILE A 176 2.59 9.62 -0.50
C ILE A 176 3.35 10.07 -1.74
N SER A 177 2.80 11.02 -2.48
CA SER A 177 3.37 11.59 -3.70
C SER A 177 3.68 13.07 -3.49
N VAL A 178 4.90 13.47 -3.86
CA VAL A 178 5.40 14.84 -3.74
C VAL A 178 5.97 15.27 -5.10
N PRO A 179 5.29 16.16 -5.85
CA PRO A 179 5.84 16.70 -7.09
C PRO A 179 6.99 17.66 -6.78
N PHE A 180 8.03 17.65 -7.61
CA PHE A 180 9.17 18.56 -7.49
C PHE A 180 9.85 18.81 -8.84
N GLU A 181 10.42 20.00 -9.02
CA GLU A 181 11.14 20.38 -10.26
C GLU A 181 12.67 20.41 -10.06
N GLY A 182 13.14 20.73 -8.85
CA GLY A 182 14.56 20.91 -8.55
C GLY A 182 15.06 20.11 -7.34
N ASP A 183 14.76 20.59 -6.13
CA ASP A 183 15.34 20.05 -4.90
C ASP A 183 14.63 18.78 -4.41
N GLU A 184 15.15 17.61 -4.80
CA GLU A 184 14.68 16.31 -4.31
C GLU A 184 14.77 16.19 -2.78
N LYS A 185 15.77 16.82 -2.14
CA LYS A 185 15.92 16.74 -0.68
C LYS A 185 14.80 17.49 0.02
N GLU A 186 14.36 18.61 -0.55
CA GLU A 186 13.18 19.32 -0.06
C GLU A 186 11.91 18.48 -0.24
N ALA A 187 11.72 17.85 -1.40
CA ALA A 187 10.60 16.94 -1.63
C ALA A 187 10.58 15.76 -0.63
N ALA A 188 11.76 15.20 -0.34
CA ALA A 188 11.91 14.13 0.64
C ALA A 188 11.54 14.59 2.06
N ARG A 189 12.07 15.74 2.50
CA ARG A 189 11.72 16.32 3.82
C ARG A 189 10.23 16.59 3.94
N LEU A 190 9.61 17.10 2.87
CA LEU A 190 8.18 17.39 2.83
C LEU A 190 7.34 16.11 2.94
N GLY A 191 7.71 15.08 2.17
CA GLY A 191 7.06 13.77 2.22
C GLY A 191 7.21 13.10 3.58
N GLU A 192 8.40 13.15 4.18
CA GLU A 192 8.67 12.62 5.52
C GLU A 192 7.91 13.37 6.62
N ALA A 193 7.78 14.70 6.51
CA ALA A 193 7.00 15.51 7.43
C ALA A 193 5.50 15.11 7.38
N PHE A 194 4.93 15.00 6.19
CA PHE A 194 3.55 14.51 6.04
C PHE A 194 3.39 13.06 6.53
N ALA A 195 4.37 12.20 6.24
CA ALA A 195 4.38 10.81 6.69
C ALA A 195 4.34 10.70 8.22
N LYS A 196 5.03 11.58 8.96
CA LYS A 196 4.98 11.63 10.43
C LYS A 196 3.58 11.94 10.96
N ASP A 197 2.84 12.83 10.31
CA ASP A 197 1.49 13.21 10.72
C ASP A 197 0.43 12.16 10.35
N VAL A 198 0.58 11.50 9.20
CA VAL A 198 -0.44 10.56 8.68
C VAL A 198 -0.28 9.12 9.20
N CYS A 199 0.95 8.68 9.47
CA CYS A 199 1.24 7.30 9.86
C CYS A 199 0.52 6.84 11.15
N PRO A 200 0.45 7.65 12.23
CA PRO A 200 -0.34 7.31 13.41
C PRO A 200 -1.84 7.20 13.10
N VAL A 201 -2.36 8.13 12.29
CA VAL A 201 -3.77 8.17 11.90
C VAL A 201 -4.17 6.92 11.11
N ILE A 202 -3.37 6.50 10.12
CA ILE A 202 -3.65 5.31 9.30
C ILE A 202 -3.86 4.05 10.16
N LYS A 203 -3.13 3.91 11.27
CA LYS A 203 -3.27 2.76 12.17
C LYS A 203 -4.64 2.69 12.86
N GLU A 204 -5.34 3.80 13.01
CA GLU A 204 -6.70 3.80 13.56
C GLU A 204 -7.73 3.26 12.57
N TYR A 205 -7.46 3.34 11.27
CA TYR A 205 -8.39 2.92 10.20
C TYR A 205 -8.17 1.47 9.78
N LEU A 206 -6.91 1.01 9.79
CA LEU A 206 -6.54 -0.33 9.34
C LEU A 206 -6.55 -1.35 10.49
N PRO A 207 -6.99 -2.59 10.24
CA PRO A 207 -6.99 -3.62 11.25
C PRO A 207 -5.56 -4.05 11.64
N GLY A 208 -5.44 -4.43 12.91
CA GLY A 208 -4.22 -4.96 13.52
C GLY A 208 -3.90 -6.39 13.13
#